data_AF-A0A3D5NP22-F1
#
_entry.id   AF-A0A3D5NP22-F1
#
_cell.length_a   1.000
_cell.length_b   1.000
_cell.length_c   1.000
_cell.angle_alpha   90.00
_cell.angle_beta   90.00
_cell.angle_gamma   90.00
#
_symmetry.space_group_name_H-M   'P 1'
#
loop_
_entity.id
_entity.type
_entity.pdbx_description
1 polymer ?
#
loop_
_entity_poly.entity_id
_entity_poly.type
_entity_poly.pdbx_seq_one_letter_code
_entity_poly.pdbx_strand_id
1 'polypeptide(L)'
;MNRLIKKLTLNKWVLPLLMVGILYMKSLFLLVTLYDASPRVLIMSLLSLAPISVIVSFSFLFEGRKKLFYFFAVNVFYSFLFYADMTYFDGLNRLFSLYVLYLKNISAEFAASTSEYFMNLNFLVFLDLPVWLFMLFRSKKVIDKSLLTKGQEAMLKRIMLFGTAFAMSFIVMLTQMFTVRRTVGIENYENHALMLSPVGNHMINMASYVVDRVKSLDEDELASIRGWFNMNESHFNVDEQ
;
A
#
# COMPACT_ATOMS: atom_id res chain seq x y z
N MET A 1 19.07 6.10 -24.83
CA MET A 1 18.35 5.10 -23.99
C MET A 1 19.27 4.18 -23.17
N ASN A 2 20.10 3.32 -23.78
CA ASN A 2 20.90 2.32 -23.02
C ASN A 2 21.91 2.94 -22.03
N ARG A 3 22.52 4.08 -22.37
CA ARG A 3 23.40 4.84 -21.45
C ARG A 3 22.63 5.38 -20.24
N LEU A 4 21.36 5.79 -20.44
CA LEU A 4 20.51 6.33 -19.39
C LEU A 4 20.07 5.21 -18.43
N ILE A 5 19.63 4.06 -18.94
CA ILE A 5 19.31 2.87 -18.12
C ILE A 5 20.54 2.47 -17.30
N LYS A 6 21.72 2.42 -17.93
CA LYS A 6 22.98 2.11 -17.22
C LYS A 6 23.23 3.12 -16.08
N LYS A 7 23.12 4.42 -16.34
CA LYS A 7 23.30 5.49 -15.33
C LYS A 7 22.31 5.36 -14.17
N LEU A 8 21.02 5.12 -14.47
CA LEU A 8 19.98 4.91 -13.46
C LEU A 8 20.28 3.68 -12.59
N THR A 9 20.71 2.58 -13.20
CA THR A 9 20.97 1.31 -12.48
C THR A 9 22.29 1.29 -11.70
N LEU A 10 23.27 2.10 -12.10
CA LEU A 10 24.57 2.17 -11.43
C LEU A 10 24.52 2.99 -10.14
N ASN A 11 23.70 4.05 -10.11
CA ASN A 11 23.54 4.84 -8.89
C ASN A 11 22.60 4.10 -7.92
N LYS A 12 23.12 3.81 -6.72
CA LYS A 12 22.40 3.06 -5.69
C LYS A 12 21.12 3.76 -5.22
N TRP A 13 21.06 5.08 -5.31
CA TRP A 13 20.00 5.93 -4.77
C TRP A 13 18.97 6.39 -5.80
N VAL A 14 19.35 6.49 -7.08
CA VAL A 14 18.47 7.08 -8.10
C VAL A 14 17.20 6.26 -8.31
N LEU A 15 17.32 4.93 -8.47
CA LEU A 15 16.14 4.08 -8.62
C LEU A 15 15.24 4.05 -7.36
N PRO A 16 15.78 3.90 -6.14
CA PRO A 16 14.97 4.06 -4.92
C PRO A 16 14.22 5.39 -4.86
N LEU A 17 14.90 6.52 -5.10
CA LEU A 17 14.25 7.85 -5.05
C LEU A 17 13.17 8.00 -6.12
N LEU A 18 13.41 7.49 -7.33
CA LEU A 18 12.40 7.46 -8.39
C LEU A 18 11.18 6.65 -7.95
N MET A 19 11.40 5.49 -7.34
CA MET A 19 10.32 4.63 -6.85
C MET A 19 9.52 5.30 -5.72
N VAL A 20 10.19 5.96 -4.76
CA VAL A 20 9.52 6.75 -3.72
C VAL A 20 8.64 7.82 -4.35
N GLY A 21 9.17 8.56 -5.32
CA GLY A 21 8.41 9.61 -6.02
C GLY A 21 7.19 9.06 -6.75
N ILE A 22 7.33 7.95 -7.47
CA ILE A 22 6.22 7.31 -8.19
C ILE A 22 5.13 6.84 -7.22
N LEU A 23 5.49 6.10 -6.18
CA LEU A 23 4.53 5.62 -5.19
C LEU A 23 3.87 6.77 -4.42
N TYR A 24 4.62 7.83 -4.12
CA TYR A 24 4.10 9.04 -3.49
C TYR A 24 3.05 9.71 -4.38
N MET A 25 3.34 9.89 -5.67
CA MET A 25 2.38 10.50 -6.61
C MET A 25 1.11 9.69 -6.74
N LYS A 26 1.19 8.35 -6.75
CA LYS A 26 -0.01 7.50 -6.73
C LYS A 26 -0.80 7.61 -5.43
N SER A 27 -0.11 7.64 -4.30
CA SER A 27 -0.74 7.83 -2.98
C SER A 27 -1.45 9.18 -2.89
N LEU A 28 -0.81 10.24 -3.38
CA LEU A 28 -1.41 11.57 -3.47
C LEU A 28 -2.60 11.58 -4.43
N PHE A 29 -2.49 10.97 -5.61
CA PHE A 29 -3.59 10.85 -6.56
C PHE A 29 -4.80 10.13 -5.94
N LEU A 30 -4.57 9.03 -5.22
CA LEU A 30 -5.60 8.35 -4.45
C LEU A 30 -6.24 9.32 -3.44
N LEU A 31 -5.46 9.94 -2.56
CA LEU A 31 -5.99 10.87 -1.56
C LEU A 31 -6.79 12.04 -2.15
N VAL A 32 -6.35 12.59 -3.29
CA VAL A 32 -7.09 13.64 -4.01
C VAL A 32 -8.40 13.12 -4.57
N THR A 33 -8.44 11.86 -5.02
CA THR A 33 -9.66 11.21 -5.50
C THR A 33 -10.64 10.97 -4.35
N LEU A 34 -10.15 10.64 -3.15
CA LEU A 34 -11.01 10.32 -1.99
C LEU A 34 -11.56 11.56 -1.24
N TYR A 35 -10.79 12.66 -1.16
CA TYR A 35 -11.09 13.80 -0.27
C TYR A 35 -11.03 15.17 -0.94
N ASP A 36 -11.05 15.21 -2.28
CA ASP A 36 -10.80 16.39 -3.10
C ASP A 36 -9.42 17.03 -2.92
N ALA A 37 -9.03 17.85 -3.91
CA ALA A 37 -7.79 18.59 -3.88
C ALA A 37 -7.86 19.74 -2.86
N SER A 38 -7.36 19.50 -1.64
CA SER A 38 -7.26 20.52 -0.58
C SER A 38 -5.82 20.67 -0.05
N PRO A 39 -5.44 21.84 0.48
CA PRO A 39 -4.13 22.02 1.13
C PRO A 39 -3.89 21.02 2.27
N ARG A 40 -4.95 20.66 2.99
CA ARG A 40 -4.89 19.64 4.05
C ARG A 40 -4.48 18.28 3.48
N VAL A 41 -5.08 17.87 2.36
CA VAL A 41 -4.72 16.62 1.68
C VAL A 41 -3.26 16.62 1.22
N LEU A 42 -2.77 17.74 0.67
CA LEU A 42 -1.36 17.87 0.25
C LEU A 42 -0.36 17.79 1.42
N ILE A 43 -0.71 18.37 2.57
CA ILE A 43 0.14 18.31 3.77
C ILE A 43 0.13 16.88 4.33
N MET A 44 -1.06 16.30 4.44
CA MET A 44 -1.23 14.95 5.00
C MET A 44 -0.66 13.88 4.07
N SER A 45 -0.63 14.08 2.74
CA SER A 45 -0.04 13.10 1.83
C SER A 45 1.44 12.84 2.08
N LEU A 46 2.17 13.80 2.67
CA LEU A 46 3.58 13.64 3.09
C LEU A 46 3.77 12.49 4.08
N LEU A 47 2.74 12.17 4.86
CA LEU A 47 2.70 11.01 5.76
C LEU A 47 2.85 9.67 5.00
N SER A 48 2.64 9.65 3.68
CA SER A 48 2.88 8.46 2.85
C SER A 48 4.37 8.16 2.65
N LEU A 49 5.26 9.15 2.82
CA LEU A 49 6.69 8.99 2.52
C LEU A 49 7.34 7.95 3.44
N ALA A 50 6.98 7.92 4.72
CA ALA A 50 7.55 6.99 5.69
C ALA A 50 7.26 5.51 5.36
N PRO A 51 5.99 5.06 5.24
CA PRO A 51 5.69 3.68 4.89
C PRO A 51 6.18 3.30 3.49
N ILE A 52 6.13 4.22 2.50
CA ILE A 52 6.73 3.97 1.17
C ILE A 52 8.24 3.72 1.28
N SER A 53 8.95 4.50 2.10
CA SER A 53 10.40 4.36 2.29
C SER A 53 10.77 3.04 2.97
N VAL A 54 9.93 2.54 3.90
CA VAL A 54 10.09 1.20 4.48
C VAL A 54 10.11 0.14 3.38
N ILE A 55 9.15 0.16 2.47
CA ILE A 55 9.07 -0.83 1.38
C ILE A 55 10.21 -0.64 0.37
N VAL A 56 10.53 0.59 0.00
CA VAL A 56 11.62 0.87 -0.94
C VAL A 56 12.98 0.45 -0.37
N SER A 57 13.16 0.45 0.96
CA SER A 57 14.42 0.06 1.61
C SER A 57 14.87 -1.36 1.26
N PHE A 58 13.94 -2.31 1.09
CA PHE A 58 14.24 -3.68 0.68
C PHE A 58 14.95 -3.76 -0.68
N SER A 59 14.81 -2.74 -1.53
CA SER A 59 15.52 -2.66 -2.81
C SER A 59 17.05 -2.65 -2.67
N PHE A 60 17.59 -2.27 -1.51
CA PHE A 60 19.03 -2.30 -1.24
C PHE A 60 19.59 -3.71 -1.11
N LEU A 61 18.74 -4.72 -0.84
CA LEU A 61 19.13 -6.13 -0.81
C LEU A 61 19.37 -6.70 -2.21
N PHE A 62 18.83 -6.05 -3.24
CA PHE A 62 18.89 -6.51 -4.62
C PHE A 62 19.80 -5.64 -5.47
N GLU A 63 20.38 -6.24 -6.51
CA GLU A 63 21.20 -5.53 -7.50
C GLU A 63 20.74 -5.81 -8.92
N GLY A 64 21.14 -4.91 -9.82
CA GLY A 64 20.97 -5.08 -11.25
C GLY A 64 19.53 -5.37 -11.65
N ARG A 65 19.32 -6.48 -12.37
CA ARG A 65 18.00 -6.88 -12.87
C ARG A 65 17.05 -7.31 -11.77
N LYS A 66 17.55 -7.93 -10.68
CA LYS A 66 16.70 -8.30 -9.53
C LYS A 66 16.13 -7.07 -8.85
N LYS A 67 16.92 -5.99 -8.74
CA LYS A 67 16.45 -4.70 -8.21
C LYS A 67 15.36 -4.07 -9.09
N LEU A 68 15.54 -4.09 -10.41
CA LEU A 68 14.51 -3.62 -11.35
C LEU A 68 13.24 -4.46 -11.29
N PHE A 69 13.37 -5.78 -11.19
CA PHE A 69 12.23 -6.68 -11.02
C PHE A 69 11.49 -6.42 -9.70
N TYR A 70 12.23 -6.22 -8.61
CA TYR A 70 11.66 -5.82 -7.32
C TYR A 70 10.82 -4.55 -7.45
N PHE A 71 11.36 -3.49 -8.05
CA PHE A 71 10.61 -2.25 -8.26
C PHE A 71 9.39 -2.44 -9.15
N PHE A 72 9.52 -3.20 -10.24
CA PHE A 72 8.38 -3.53 -11.10
C PHE A 72 7.28 -4.27 -10.31
N ALA A 73 7.65 -5.30 -9.54
CA ALA A 73 6.69 -6.08 -8.74
C ALA A 73 5.99 -5.23 -7.67
N VAL A 74 6.76 -4.43 -6.92
CA VAL A 74 6.20 -3.51 -5.91
C VAL A 74 5.27 -2.50 -6.59
N ASN A 75 5.65 -1.95 -7.72
CA ASN A 75 4.85 -0.97 -8.43
C ASN A 75 3.53 -1.56 -8.94
N VAL A 76 3.59 -2.75 -9.54
CA VAL A 76 2.39 -3.49 -9.97
C VAL A 76 1.47 -3.76 -8.78
N PHE A 77 2.02 -4.28 -7.68
CA PHE A 77 1.26 -4.57 -6.47
C PHE A 77 0.55 -3.32 -5.92
N TYR A 78 1.26 -2.20 -5.76
CA TYR A 78 0.65 -0.95 -5.29
C TYR A 78 -0.35 -0.36 -6.28
N SER A 79 -0.13 -0.52 -7.58
CA SER A 79 -1.08 -0.04 -8.58
C SER A 79 -2.41 -0.79 -8.48
N PHE A 80 -2.36 -2.12 -8.32
CA PHE A 80 -3.57 -2.91 -8.06
C PHE A 80 -4.20 -2.59 -6.71
N LEU A 81 -3.40 -2.40 -5.66
CA LEU A 81 -3.89 -2.07 -4.33
C LEU A 81 -4.62 -0.73 -4.33
N PHE A 82 -4.04 0.32 -4.93
CA PHE A 82 -4.68 1.63 -5.01
C PHE A 82 -5.86 1.66 -5.96
N TYR A 83 -5.83 0.88 -7.03
CA TYR A 83 -6.99 0.69 -7.89
C TYR A 83 -8.15 0.05 -7.13
N ALA A 84 -7.87 -0.98 -6.33
CA ALA A 84 -8.86 -1.59 -5.45
C ALA A 84 -9.37 -0.59 -4.41
N ASP A 85 -8.48 0.21 -3.79
CA ASP A 85 -8.87 1.26 -2.85
C ASP A 85 -9.84 2.27 -3.45
N MET A 86 -9.61 2.77 -4.67
CA MET A 86 -10.54 3.72 -5.31
C MET A 86 -11.90 3.07 -5.54
N THR A 87 -11.90 1.88 -6.14
CA THR A 87 -13.13 1.14 -6.45
C THR A 87 -13.93 0.82 -5.19
N TYR A 88 -13.24 0.47 -4.10
CA TYR A 88 -13.87 0.10 -2.84
C TYR A 88 -14.34 1.32 -2.05
N PHE A 89 -13.60 2.44 -2.13
CA PHE A 89 -13.99 3.68 -1.49
C PHE A 89 -15.24 4.27 -2.12
N ASP A 90 -15.36 4.25 -3.45
CA ASP A 90 -16.56 4.77 -4.13
C ASP A 90 -17.83 4.02 -3.71
N GLY A 91 -17.72 2.71 -3.44
CA GLY A 91 -18.85 1.88 -2.99
C GLY A 91 -19.16 1.94 -1.49
N LEU A 92 -18.16 2.16 -0.63
CA LEU A 92 -18.27 1.95 0.83
C LEU A 92 -17.66 3.04 1.71
N ASN A 93 -17.08 4.09 1.13
CA ASN A 93 -16.33 5.14 1.82
C ASN A 93 -15.21 4.60 2.72
N ARG A 94 -14.59 3.48 2.33
CA ARG A 94 -13.50 2.83 3.07
C ARG A 94 -12.44 2.32 2.12
N LEU A 95 -11.18 2.32 2.55
CA LEU A 95 -10.12 1.64 1.82
C LEU A 95 -10.31 0.12 1.87
N PHE A 96 -9.72 -0.58 0.91
CA PHE A 96 -9.74 -2.02 0.87
C PHE A 96 -9.07 -2.60 2.14
N SER A 97 -9.60 -3.70 2.64
CA SER A 97 -9.09 -4.35 3.86
C SER A 97 -8.98 -5.86 3.66
N LEU A 98 -7.99 -6.49 4.29
CA LEU A 98 -7.81 -7.95 4.22
C LEU A 98 -9.01 -8.72 4.78
N TYR A 99 -9.73 -8.17 5.75
CA TYR A 99 -10.93 -8.80 6.33
C TYR A 99 -12.04 -9.00 5.28
N VAL A 100 -12.06 -8.16 4.23
CA VAL A 100 -13.03 -8.25 3.13
C VAL A 100 -12.88 -9.54 2.35
N LEU A 101 -11.64 -10.04 2.19
CA LEU A 101 -11.37 -11.31 1.50
C LEU A 101 -11.98 -12.53 2.21
N TYR A 102 -12.36 -12.39 3.49
CA TYR A 102 -12.93 -13.45 4.31
C TYR A 102 -14.44 -13.30 4.53
N LEU A 103 -15.06 -12.26 3.97
CA LEU A 103 -16.52 -12.14 3.94
C LEU A 103 -17.07 -13.19 2.97
N LYS A 104 -17.61 -14.27 3.52
CA LYS A 104 -18.09 -15.45 2.75
C LYS A 104 -19.27 -15.14 1.81
N ASN A 105 -19.98 -14.04 2.03
CA ASN A 105 -21.13 -13.60 1.24
C ASN A 105 -21.03 -12.09 1.02
N ILE A 106 -20.19 -11.66 0.10
CA ILE A 106 -20.34 -10.32 -0.47
C ILE A 106 -21.68 -10.35 -1.23
N SER A 107 -22.70 -9.65 -0.73
CA SER A 107 -24.04 -9.66 -1.34
C SER A 107 -23.96 -9.25 -2.81
N ALA A 108 -24.84 -9.77 -3.67
CA ALA A 108 -24.82 -9.43 -5.11
C ALA A 108 -24.97 -7.91 -5.34
N GLU A 109 -25.65 -7.22 -4.44
CA GLU A 109 -25.80 -5.76 -4.39
C GLU A 109 -24.47 -5.03 -4.19
N PHE A 110 -23.56 -5.63 -3.41
CA PHE A 110 -22.23 -5.08 -3.19
C PHE A 110 -21.35 -5.18 -4.45
N ALA A 111 -21.48 -6.26 -5.21
CA ALA A 111 -20.81 -6.43 -6.50
C ALA A 111 -21.41 -5.48 -7.57
N ALA A 112 -22.71 -5.23 -7.51
CA ALA A 112 -23.40 -4.32 -8.42
C ALA A 112 -23.00 -2.85 -8.15
N SER A 113 -23.00 -2.41 -6.89
CA SER A 113 -22.64 -1.03 -6.52
C SER A 113 -21.18 -0.70 -6.87
N THR A 114 -20.24 -1.62 -6.63
CA THR A 114 -18.83 -1.41 -7.02
C THR A 114 -18.60 -1.34 -8.53
N SER A 115 -19.53 -1.86 -9.35
CA SER A 115 -19.43 -1.80 -10.81
C SER A 115 -19.95 -0.50 -11.43
N GLU A 116 -20.90 0.19 -10.78
CA GLU A 116 -21.48 1.45 -11.28
C GLU A 116 -20.55 2.65 -11.08
N TYR A 117 -19.69 2.63 -10.05
CA TYR A 117 -18.73 3.69 -9.76
C TYR A 117 -17.37 3.49 -10.45
N PHE A 118 -17.38 2.99 -11.69
CA PHE A 118 -16.16 2.85 -12.46
C PHE A 118 -15.71 4.22 -12.98
N MET A 119 -14.98 4.98 -12.16
CA MET A 119 -14.32 6.18 -12.65
C MET A 119 -13.25 5.80 -13.68
N ASN A 120 -13.48 6.21 -14.93
CA ASN A 120 -12.53 6.03 -16.03
C ASN A 120 -11.14 6.64 -15.74
N LEU A 121 -10.94 7.44 -14.69
CA LEU A 121 -9.62 7.97 -14.35
C LEU A 121 -8.79 7.03 -13.46
N ASN A 122 -9.41 6.01 -12.85
CA ASN A 122 -8.72 5.09 -11.94
C ASN A 122 -7.62 4.29 -12.66
N PHE A 123 -7.69 4.11 -13.99
CA PHE A 123 -6.61 3.45 -14.75
C PHE A 123 -5.28 4.23 -14.76
N LEU A 124 -5.30 5.54 -14.43
CA LEU A 124 -4.09 6.37 -14.42
C LEU A 124 -3.04 5.86 -13.43
N VAL A 125 -3.46 5.09 -12.42
CA VAL A 125 -2.53 4.39 -11.52
C VAL A 125 -1.64 3.38 -12.25
N PHE A 126 -1.92 3.01 -13.49
CA PHE A 126 -1.10 2.07 -14.26
C PHE A 126 -0.18 2.74 -15.30
N LEU A 127 -0.24 4.08 -15.46
CA LEU A 127 0.42 4.82 -16.55
C LEU A 127 1.94 4.61 -16.61
N ASP A 128 2.58 4.41 -15.46
CA ASP A 128 4.03 4.27 -15.35
C ASP A 128 4.52 2.81 -15.50
N LEU A 129 3.63 1.81 -15.42
CA LEU A 129 4.00 0.40 -15.58
C LEU A 129 4.66 0.07 -16.93
N PRO A 130 4.18 0.59 -18.09
CA PRO A 130 4.85 0.37 -19.37
C PRO A 130 6.32 0.82 -19.37
N VAL A 131 6.64 1.92 -18.66
CA VAL A 131 8.01 2.45 -18.57
C VAL A 131 8.90 1.48 -17.78
N TRP A 132 8.43 1.00 -16.62
CA TRP A 132 9.16 0.01 -15.82
C TRP A 132 9.35 -1.32 -16.56
N LEU A 133 8.32 -1.78 -17.25
CA LEU A 133 8.35 -2.99 -18.07
C LEU A 133 9.38 -2.86 -19.20
N PHE A 134 9.38 -1.71 -19.89
CA PHE A 134 10.36 -1.40 -20.93
C PHE A 134 11.80 -1.38 -20.37
N MET A 135 12.02 -0.76 -19.21
CA MET A 135 13.33 -0.76 -18.54
C MET A 135 13.79 -2.18 -18.19
N LEU A 136 12.89 -3.02 -17.67
CA LEU A 136 13.17 -4.41 -17.30
C LEU A 136 13.55 -5.27 -18.52
N PHE A 137 12.90 -5.07 -19.67
CA PHE A 137 13.24 -5.81 -20.90
C PHE A 137 14.57 -5.36 -21.49
N ARG A 138 14.88 -4.06 -21.46
CA ARG A 138 16.14 -3.51 -21.99
C ARG A 138 17.35 -3.81 -21.09
N SER A 139 17.14 -4.02 -19.79
CA SER A 139 18.23 -4.26 -18.84
C SER A 139 18.97 -5.59 -19.04
N LYS A 140 18.32 -6.59 -19.68
CA LYS A 140 18.91 -7.91 -19.99
C LYS A 140 20.28 -7.80 -20.68
N LYS A 141 20.48 -6.80 -21.55
CA LYS A 141 21.70 -6.65 -22.36
C LYS A 141 22.84 -5.86 -21.68
N VAL A 142 22.56 -5.16 -20.58
CA VAL A 142 23.44 -4.11 -20.04
C VAL A 142 24.05 -4.47 -18.69
N ILE A 143 23.35 -5.27 -17.88
CA ILE A 143 23.66 -5.48 -16.46
C ILE A 143 24.51 -6.75 -16.22
N ASP A 144 24.35 -7.79 -17.04
CA ASP A 144 24.99 -9.10 -16.82
C ASP A 144 26.53 -9.06 -16.83
N LYS A 145 27.16 -8.08 -17.50
CA LYS A 145 28.63 -8.02 -17.62
C LYS A 145 29.34 -7.21 -16.53
N SER A 146 28.63 -6.44 -15.71
CA SER A 146 29.23 -5.42 -14.82
C SER A 146 29.24 -5.78 -13.32
N LEU A 147 28.53 -6.83 -12.89
CA LEU A 147 28.24 -7.08 -11.47
C LEU A 147 28.70 -8.46 -10.95
N LEU A 148 29.32 -9.28 -11.80
CA LEU A 148 29.81 -10.62 -11.42
C LEU A 148 31.06 -10.59 -10.52
N THR A 149 31.65 -9.42 -10.28
CA THR A 149 32.91 -9.28 -9.56
C THR A 149 32.75 -8.37 -8.35
N LYS A 150 32.24 -8.92 -7.24
CA LYS A 150 32.65 -8.61 -5.85
C LYS A 150 31.80 -9.41 -4.85
N GLY A 151 32.42 -10.48 -4.33
CA GLY A 151 31.88 -11.32 -3.26
C GLY A 151 31.72 -10.57 -1.93
N GLN A 152 31.04 -11.24 -0.99
CA GLN A 152 30.77 -10.94 0.44
C GLN A 152 30.79 -9.47 0.92
N GLU A 153 31.87 -8.69 0.73
CA GLU A 153 31.93 -7.26 1.05
C GLU A 153 30.81 -6.43 0.40
N ALA A 154 30.41 -6.77 -0.83
CA ALA A 154 29.29 -6.11 -1.49
C ALA A 154 27.96 -6.42 -0.78
N MET A 155 27.79 -7.64 -0.28
CA MET A 155 26.59 -8.07 0.45
C MET A 155 26.49 -7.39 1.81
N LEU A 156 27.59 -7.30 2.57
CA LEU A 156 27.59 -6.61 3.86
C LEU A 156 27.22 -5.12 3.72
N LYS A 157 27.79 -4.43 2.72
CA LYS A 157 27.42 -3.04 2.40
C LYS A 157 25.93 -2.89 2.05
N ARG A 158 25.35 -3.85 1.33
CA ARG A 158 23.91 -3.87 1.02
C ARG A 158 23.05 -4.06 2.26
N ILE A 159 23.42 -4.99 3.13
CA ILE A 159 22.71 -5.24 4.39
C ILE A 159 22.78 -4.01 5.29
N MET A 160 23.94 -3.35 5.40
CA MET A 160 24.06 -2.10 6.15
C MET A 160 23.20 -0.97 5.57
N LEU A 161 23.16 -0.80 4.24
CA LEU A 161 22.31 0.19 3.58
C LEU A 161 20.82 -0.11 3.79
N PHE A 162 20.42 -1.37 3.65
CA PHE A 162 19.07 -1.83 3.96
C PHE A 162 18.72 -1.55 5.42
N GLY A 163 19.55 -2.02 6.37
CA GLY A 163 19.29 -1.91 7.80
C GLY A 163 19.15 -0.47 8.26
N THR A 164 20.04 0.42 7.81
CA THR A 164 19.96 1.85 8.13
C THR A 164 18.73 2.52 7.51
N ALA A 165 18.46 2.31 6.22
CA ALA A 165 17.30 2.89 5.55
C ALA A 165 15.98 2.36 6.14
N PHE A 166 15.89 1.06 6.41
CA PHE A 166 14.75 0.41 7.02
C PHE A 166 14.50 0.94 8.43
N ALA A 167 15.52 0.93 9.30
CA ALA A 167 15.38 1.38 10.68
C ALA A 167 14.93 2.85 10.76
N MET A 168 15.56 3.74 9.99
CA MET A 168 15.15 5.15 9.95
C MET A 168 13.70 5.31 9.47
N SER A 169 13.33 4.68 8.35
CA SER A 169 11.98 4.78 7.79
C SER A 169 10.93 4.19 8.73
N PHE A 170 11.26 3.08 9.39
CA PHE A 170 10.39 2.39 10.31
C PHE A 170 10.16 3.19 11.59
N ILE A 171 11.20 3.80 12.16
CA ILE A 171 11.07 4.68 13.34
C ILE A 171 10.18 5.88 13.02
N VAL A 172 10.38 6.52 11.87
CA VAL A 172 9.53 7.64 11.43
C VAL A 172 8.08 7.19 11.26
N MET A 173 7.86 6.05 10.60
CA MET A 173 6.52 5.48 10.41
C MET A 173 5.84 5.16 11.76
N LEU A 174 6.54 4.53 12.70
CA LEU A 174 6.00 4.25 14.03
C LEU A 174 5.65 5.54 14.77
N THR A 175 6.54 6.54 14.71
CA THR A 175 6.31 7.84 15.36
C THR A 175 5.05 8.50 14.80
N GLN A 176 4.88 8.47 13.48
CA GLN A 176 3.68 8.93 12.80
C GLN A 176 2.43 8.16 13.26
N MET A 177 2.47 6.83 13.27
CA MET A 177 1.33 5.99 13.69
C MET A 177 0.94 6.25 15.15
N PHE A 178 1.90 6.37 16.06
CA PHE A 178 1.61 6.68 17.47
C PHE A 178 1.06 8.09 17.65
N THR A 179 1.55 9.06 16.86
CA THR A 179 1.02 10.42 16.88
C THR A 179 -0.42 10.45 16.39
N VAL A 180 -0.72 9.74 15.30
CA VAL A 180 -2.07 9.63 14.73
C VAL A 180 -3.03 8.87 15.66
N ARG A 181 -2.56 7.85 16.40
CA ARG A 181 -3.39 7.18 17.42
C ARG A 181 -3.81 8.08 18.57
N ARG A 182 -3.08 9.18 18.82
CA ARG A 182 -3.38 10.13 19.90
C ARG A 182 -4.25 11.30 19.42
N THR A 183 -4.56 11.40 18.13
CA THR A 183 -5.38 12.48 17.59
C THR A 183 -6.86 12.10 17.54
N VAL A 184 -7.71 13.07 17.85
CA VAL A 184 -9.17 12.96 17.72
C VAL A 184 -9.52 12.71 16.26
N GLY A 185 -10.39 11.73 15.99
CA GLY A 185 -10.84 11.38 14.64
C GLY A 185 -10.27 10.07 14.08
N ILE A 186 -9.39 9.37 14.79
CA ILE A 186 -8.98 8.01 14.40
C ILE A 186 -10.12 6.99 14.53
N GLU A 187 -11.16 7.28 15.29
CA GLU A 187 -12.35 6.43 15.34
C GLU A 187 -13.14 6.48 14.02
N ASN A 188 -13.02 7.59 13.28
CA ASN A 188 -13.60 7.68 11.95
C ASN A 188 -12.70 6.98 10.92
N TYR A 189 -13.10 5.78 10.52
CA TYR A 189 -12.43 4.95 9.53
C TYR A 189 -12.27 5.66 8.18
N GLU A 190 -13.18 6.56 7.83
CA GLU A 190 -13.10 7.37 6.61
C GLU A 190 -11.87 8.26 6.61
N ASN A 191 -11.27 8.62 7.75
CA ASN A 191 -10.07 9.46 7.82
C ASN A 191 -8.76 8.66 7.88
N HIS A 192 -8.82 7.33 7.91
CA HIS A 192 -7.61 6.51 8.08
C HIS A 192 -6.64 6.67 6.92
N ALA A 193 -7.13 6.74 5.68
CA ALA A 193 -6.28 6.97 4.52
C ALA A 193 -5.54 8.32 4.63
N LEU A 194 -6.24 9.38 5.05
CA LEU A 194 -5.66 10.70 5.21
C LEU A 194 -4.63 10.75 6.34
N MET A 195 -4.93 10.13 7.48
CA MET A 195 -4.12 10.25 8.70
C MET A 195 -2.96 9.25 8.73
N LEU A 196 -3.13 8.05 8.17
CA LEU A 196 -2.12 7.00 8.16
C LEU A 196 -1.38 6.87 6.83
N SER A 197 -1.80 7.60 5.80
CA SER A 197 -1.60 7.32 4.37
C SER A 197 -2.32 6.04 3.92
N PRO A 198 -2.67 5.91 2.62
CA PRO A 198 -3.19 4.67 2.07
C PRO A 198 -2.28 3.47 2.34
N VAL A 199 -0.96 3.64 2.15
CA VAL A 199 0.00 2.57 2.41
C VAL A 199 0.07 2.20 3.89
N GLY A 200 0.14 3.20 4.78
CA GLY A 200 0.18 2.97 6.22
C GLY A 200 -1.11 2.36 6.76
N ASN A 201 -2.27 2.69 6.18
CA ASN A 201 -3.54 2.05 6.48
C ASN A 201 -3.47 0.54 6.20
N HIS A 202 -3.00 0.13 5.02
CA HIS A 202 -2.83 -1.29 4.68
C HIS A 202 -1.85 -2.03 5.61
N MET A 203 -0.77 -1.36 6.03
CA MET A 203 0.17 -1.94 6.99
C MET A 203 -0.47 -2.17 8.36
N ILE A 204 -1.30 -1.23 8.85
CA ILE A 204 -2.04 -1.40 10.10
C ILE A 204 -3.14 -2.46 9.94
N ASN A 205 -3.83 -2.48 8.80
CA ASN A 205 -4.83 -3.49 8.51
C ASN A 205 -4.24 -4.90 8.56
N MET A 206 -3.07 -5.08 7.94
CA MET A 206 -2.33 -6.35 7.97
C MET A 206 -1.86 -6.71 9.38
N ALA A 207 -1.31 -5.75 10.13
CA ALA A 207 -0.87 -6.00 11.50
C ALA A 207 -2.04 -6.40 12.42
N SER A 208 -3.16 -5.68 12.33
CA SER A 208 -4.38 -5.97 13.09
C SER A 208 -4.95 -7.34 12.69
N TYR A 209 -5.00 -7.63 11.38
CA TYR A 209 -5.45 -8.93 10.88
C TYR A 209 -4.62 -10.09 11.43
N VAL A 210 -3.29 -9.94 11.51
CA VAL A 210 -2.41 -10.98 12.09
C VAL A 210 -2.68 -11.17 13.59
N VAL A 211 -2.89 -10.09 14.33
CA VAL A 211 -3.20 -10.15 15.77
C VAL A 211 -4.57 -10.79 16.02
N ASP A 212 -5.59 -10.32 15.30
CA ASP A 212 -6.98 -10.72 15.51
C ASP A 212 -7.22 -12.17 15.06
N ARG A 213 -6.53 -12.65 14.02
CA ARG A 213 -6.62 -14.05 13.59
C ARG A 213 -6.18 -15.04 14.66
N VAL A 214 -5.39 -14.61 15.63
CA VAL A 214 -4.92 -15.43 16.76
C VAL A 214 -5.91 -15.39 17.93
N LYS A 215 -6.80 -14.38 17.98
CA LYS A 215 -7.80 -14.26 19.03
C LYS A 215 -9.03 -15.11 18.67
N SER A 216 -9.18 -16.26 19.31
CA SER A 216 -10.48 -16.92 19.36
C SER A 216 -11.41 -16.09 20.25
N LEU A 217 -12.64 -15.82 19.77
CA LEU A 217 -13.67 -15.28 20.63
C LEU A 217 -13.89 -16.23 21.81
N ASP A 218 -13.93 -15.69 23.02
CA ASP A 218 -14.35 -16.49 24.17
C ASP A 218 -15.87 -16.74 24.14
N GLU A 219 -16.33 -17.65 25.00
CA GLU A 219 -17.75 -18.01 25.09
C GLU A 219 -18.64 -16.80 25.47
N ASP A 220 -18.10 -15.85 26.24
CA ASP A 220 -18.83 -14.67 26.71
C ASP A 220 -18.98 -13.63 25.59
N GLU A 221 -17.94 -13.41 24.78
CA GLU A 221 -17.95 -12.58 23.57
C GLU A 221 -18.93 -13.18 22.54
N LEU A 222 -18.95 -14.51 22.38
CA LEU A 222 -19.92 -15.19 21.51
C LEU A 222 -21.36 -15.05 22.02
N ALA A 223 -21.58 -15.18 23.32
CA ALA A 223 -22.90 -14.98 23.93
C ALA A 223 -23.38 -13.52 23.76
N SER A 224 -22.49 -12.55 23.91
CA SER A 224 -22.77 -11.13 23.69
C SER A 224 -23.14 -10.83 22.23
N ILE A 225 -22.38 -11.36 21.27
CA ILE A 225 -22.68 -11.21 19.83
C ILE A 225 -24.03 -11.84 19.50
N ARG A 226 -24.33 -13.04 19.99
CA ARG A 226 -25.63 -13.69 19.80
C ARG A 226 -26.77 -12.88 20.42
N GLY A 227 -26.55 -12.34 21.61
CA GLY A 227 -27.50 -11.45 22.28
C GLY A 227 -27.81 -10.21 21.44
N TRP A 228 -26.77 -9.56 20.90
CA TRP A 228 -26.94 -8.41 20.01
C TRP A 228 -27.69 -8.78 18.72
N PHE A 229 -27.36 -9.91 18.08
CA PHE A 229 -28.08 -10.38 16.89
C PHE A 229 -29.57 -10.62 17.17
N ASN A 230 -29.90 -11.32 18.27
CA ASN A 230 -31.29 -11.59 18.65
C ASN A 230 -32.05 -10.30 18.97
N MET A 231 -31.41 -9.33 19.62
CA MET A 231 -32.03 -8.03 19.93
C MET A 231 -32.29 -7.17 18.69
N ASN A 232 -31.54 -7.39 17.62
CA ASN A 232 -31.65 -6.61 16.39
C ASN A 232 -32.24 -7.41 15.21
N GLU A 233 -32.77 -8.61 15.48
CA GLU A 233 -33.34 -9.51 14.46
C GLU A 233 -34.42 -8.81 13.62
N SER A 234 -35.23 -7.93 14.23
CA SER A 234 -36.24 -7.12 13.55
C SER A 234 -35.69 -6.09 12.56
N HIS A 235 -34.41 -5.74 12.64
CA HIS A 235 -33.74 -4.82 11.71
C HIS A 235 -33.14 -5.54 10.50
N PHE A 236 -33.00 -6.87 10.55
CA PHE A 236 -32.44 -7.67 9.47
C PHE A 236 -33.50 -8.32 8.57
N ASN A 237 -34.74 -8.47 9.06
CA ASN A 237 -35.87 -9.04 8.32
C ASN A 237 -36.79 -7.95 7.73
N VAL A 238 -36.24 -7.00 6.95
CA VAL A 238 -37.05 -5.93 6.34
C VAL A 238 -37.65 -6.35 4.97
N ASP A 239 -37.33 -7.54 4.45
CA ASP A 239 -37.80 -8.00 3.13
C ASP A 239 -38.74 -9.22 3.16
N GLU A 240 -39.79 -9.20 3.98
CA GLU A 240 -40.96 -10.09 3.80
C GLU A 240 -42.30 -9.38 4.07
N GLN A 241 -42.51 -8.18 3.51
CA GLN A 241 -43.86 -7.60 3.33
C GLN A 241 -44.04 -7.00 1.94
#